data_AF-A0A843XL76-F1
#
_entry.id   AF-A0A843XL76-F1
#
_cell.length_a   1.000
_cell.length_b   1.000
_cell.length_c   1.000
_cell.angle_alpha   90.00
_cell.angle_beta   90.00
_cell.angle_gamma   90.00
#
_symmetry.space_group_name_H-M   'P 1'
#
loop_
_entity.id
_entity.type
_entity.pdbx_description
1 polymer ?
#
loop_
_entity_poly.entity_id
_entity_poly.type
_entity_poly.pdbx_seq_one_letter_code
_entity_poly.pdbx_strand_id
1 'polypeptide(L)'
;MASRGRRGGASAREDEPRCDDQAEQQAPAPRGPVLPPPPPVDYEVFMQGLVQAMQTQAHTQAALQAQLEAQERVDVWWSSLLRTRFEDGAVDVMWDVFVRLFRAKFVL
;
A
#
# COMPACT_ATOMS: atom_id res chain seq x y z
N MET A 1 57.43 36.91 2.60
CA MET A 1 58.47 36.32 3.47
C MET A 1 58.14 36.66 4.92
N ALA A 2 58.48 35.75 5.85
CA ALA A 2 58.40 35.82 7.31
C ALA A 2 57.10 35.36 8.01
N SER A 3 57.14 34.10 8.45
CA SER A 3 56.36 33.50 9.54
C SER A 3 57.04 33.70 10.90
N ARG A 4 56.26 33.44 11.97
CA ARG A 4 56.62 33.26 13.41
C ARG A 4 56.71 34.55 14.23
N GLY A 5 56.22 34.62 15.47
CA GLY A 5 55.70 33.59 16.38
C GLY A 5 55.58 34.15 17.82
N ARG A 6 55.47 33.23 18.80
CA ARG A 6 55.45 33.37 20.29
C ARG A 6 54.09 33.79 20.90
N ARG A 7 53.40 32.97 21.69
CA ARG A 7 53.72 32.18 22.93
C ARG A 7 53.81 33.05 24.18
N GLY A 8 52.97 32.70 25.15
CA GLY A 8 52.98 33.13 26.56
C GLY A 8 51.56 33.50 26.96
N GLY A 9 50.93 33.01 28.02
CA GLY A 9 51.42 32.35 29.22
C GLY A 9 50.36 32.62 30.29
N ALA A 10 50.06 31.62 31.11
CA ALA A 10 48.90 31.54 32.00
C ALA A 10 48.87 32.54 33.17
N SER A 11 47.66 32.86 33.64
CA SER A 11 47.22 33.07 35.05
C SER A 11 45.92 33.90 35.02
N ALA A 12 45.00 33.88 35.97
CA ALA A 12 44.60 33.03 37.08
C ALA A 12 43.47 33.84 37.75
N ARG A 13 42.44 33.15 38.28
CA ARG A 13 41.49 33.64 39.30
C ARG A 13 40.42 34.66 38.86
N GLU A 14 39.18 34.22 38.77
CA GLU A 14 38.13 34.27 39.82
C GLU A 14 37.41 35.62 39.78
N ASP A 15 36.28 35.65 39.08
CA ASP A 15 35.20 36.61 39.34
C ASP A 15 33.89 35.86 39.04
N GLU A 16 33.29 35.31 40.10
CA GLU A 16 31.90 34.83 40.06
C GLU A 16 30.97 36.04 39.97
N PRO A 17 29.99 36.02 39.05
CA PRO A 17 28.75 36.73 39.29
C PRO A 17 27.66 35.69 39.58
N ARG A 18 27.35 35.54 40.86
CA ARG A 18 26.04 35.06 41.27
C ARG A 18 25.05 36.20 41.09
N CYS A 19 24.24 36.12 40.03
CA CYS A 19 22.92 36.73 39.99
C CYS A 19 21.90 35.61 39.76
N ASP A 20 21.24 35.21 40.85
CA ASP A 20 19.97 34.51 40.86
C ASP A 20 18.98 35.23 39.92
N ASP A 21 18.53 34.57 38.84
CA ASP A 21 17.16 34.60 38.29
C ASP A 21 17.15 33.81 36.96
N GLN A 22 17.12 32.48 37.06
CA GLN A 22 16.54 31.69 35.97
C GLN A 22 15.49 30.80 36.60
N ALA A 23 14.42 31.47 37.05
CA ALA A 23 13.13 30.86 37.25
C ALA A 23 12.79 30.07 35.99
N GLU A 24 12.99 28.76 36.06
CA GLU A 24 12.01 27.72 35.75
C GLU A 24 10.86 28.17 34.84
N GLN A 25 11.17 28.67 33.65
CA GLN A 25 10.21 28.73 32.54
C GLN A 25 10.28 27.38 31.84
N GLN A 26 9.91 26.35 32.61
CA GLN A 26 9.44 25.10 32.06
C GLN A 26 8.13 25.44 31.35
N ALA A 27 8.22 25.66 30.04
CA ALA A 27 7.06 25.79 29.18
C ALA A 27 6.09 24.64 29.51
N PRO A 28 4.77 24.89 29.67
CA PRO A 28 3.84 23.82 29.94
C PRO A 28 3.94 22.81 28.79
N ALA A 29 4.30 21.56 29.13
CA ALA A 29 4.39 20.49 28.15
C ALA A 29 3.07 20.46 27.34
N PRO A 30 3.12 20.39 26.00
CA PRO A 30 1.91 20.23 25.21
C PRO A 30 1.24 18.94 25.69
N ARG A 31 0.04 19.08 26.28
CA ARG A 31 -0.79 17.92 26.62
C ARG A 31 -1.18 17.28 25.29
N GLY A 32 -0.39 16.28 24.87
CA GLY A 32 -0.73 15.45 23.72
C GLY A 32 -2.12 14.82 23.94
N PRO A 33 -2.85 14.51 22.85
CA PRO A 33 -4.16 13.88 22.96
C PRO A 33 -4.02 12.63 23.83
N VAL A 34 -4.78 12.61 24.94
CA VAL A 34 -4.88 11.43 25.81
C VAL A 34 -5.50 10.33 24.96
N LEU A 35 -4.66 9.42 24.46
CA LEU A 35 -5.13 8.23 23.76
C LEU A 35 -5.97 7.41 24.75
N PRO A 36 -7.21 7.03 24.38
CA PRO A 36 -7.98 6.12 25.20
C PRO A 36 -7.18 4.82 25.38
N PRO A 37 -7.24 4.19 26.57
CA PRO A 37 -6.60 2.90 26.78
C PRO A 37 -7.07 1.91 25.69
N PRO A 38 -6.16 1.12 25.10
CA PRO A 38 -6.55 0.17 24.07
C PRO A 38 -7.62 -0.78 24.63
N PRO A 39 -8.68 -1.07 23.87
CA PRO A 39 -9.69 -2.01 24.32
C PRO A 39 -9.04 -3.36 24.62
N PRO A 40 -9.49 -4.09 25.65
CA PRO A 40 -9.05 -5.46 25.86
C PRO A 40 -9.34 -6.25 24.58
N VAL A 41 -8.28 -6.72 23.93
CA VAL A 41 -8.38 -7.53 22.71
C VAL A 41 -8.70 -8.95 23.15
N ASP A 42 -9.87 -9.45 22.79
CA ASP A 42 -10.14 -10.87 22.84
C ASP A 42 -9.35 -11.53 21.70
N TYR A 43 -8.31 -12.27 22.07
CA TYR A 43 -7.38 -12.87 21.11
C TYR A 43 -8.07 -13.88 20.21
N GLU A 44 -9.11 -14.59 20.68
CA GLU A 44 -9.87 -15.53 19.83
C GLU A 44 -10.67 -14.79 18.76
N VAL A 45 -11.34 -13.70 19.14
CA VAL A 45 -12.10 -12.86 18.22
C VAL A 45 -11.17 -12.21 17.19
N PHE A 46 -10.00 -11.74 17.63
CA PHE A 46 -8.98 -11.19 16.75
C PHE A 46 -8.48 -12.21 15.72
N MET A 47 -8.14 -13.43 16.16
CA MET A 47 -7.66 -14.48 15.27
C MET A 47 -8.75 -14.94 14.28
N GLN A 48 -10.00 -15.04 14.71
CA GLN A 48 -11.12 -15.30 13.80
C GLN A 48 -11.26 -14.20 12.74
N GLY A 49 -11.15 -12.92 13.14
CA GLY A 49 -11.17 -11.81 12.20
C GLY A 49 -10.03 -11.86 11.17
N LEU A 50 -8.83 -12.28 11.59
CA LEU A 50 -7.68 -12.47 10.70
C LEU A 50 -7.91 -13.58 9.67
N VAL A 51 -8.42 -14.73 10.10
CA VAL A 51 -8.74 -15.84 9.19
C VAL A 51 -9.81 -15.42 8.19
N GLN A 52 -10.85 -14.73 8.65
CA GLN A 52 -11.92 -14.26 7.79
C GLN A 52 -11.43 -13.22 6.77
N ALA A 53 -10.55 -12.31 7.18
CA ALA A 53 -9.92 -11.34 6.29
C ALA A 53 -9.04 -12.03 5.23
N MET A 54 -8.22 -13.01 5.63
CA MET A 54 -7.40 -13.79 4.71
C MET A 54 -8.24 -14.60 3.71
N GLN A 55 -9.31 -15.25 4.17
CA GLN A 55 -10.23 -15.96 3.28
C GLN A 55 -10.87 -15.00 2.28
N THR A 56 -11.36 -13.85 2.74
CA THR A 56 -11.95 -12.82 1.87
C THR A 56 -10.94 -12.34 0.83
N GLN A 57 -9.70 -12.10 1.25
CA GLN A 57 -8.62 -11.71 0.35
C GLN A 57 -8.31 -12.81 -0.67
N ALA A 58 -8.21 -14.06 -0.25
CA ALA A 58 -7.94 -15.20 -1.12
C ALA A 58 -9.05 -15.40 -2.15
N HIS A 59 -10.32 -15.30 -1.74
CA HIS A 59 -11.46 -15.36 -2.64
C HIS A 59 -11.44 -14.22 -3.67
N THR A 60 -11.07 -13.02 -3.25
CA THR A 60 -10.97 -11.86 -4.16
C THR A 60 -9.87 -12.07 -5.19
N GLN A 61 -8.69 -12.55 -4.77
CA GLN A 61 -7.60 -12.86 -5.68
C GLN A 61 -7.97 -13.98 -6.66
N ALA A 62 -8.60 -15.06 -6.16
CA ALA A 62 -9.06 -16.16 -7.01
C ALA A 62 -10.11 -15.69 -8.02
N ALA A 63 -11.04 -14.83 -7.62
CA ALA A 63 -12.05 -14.28 -8.53
C ALA A 63 -11.43 -13.43 -9.65
N LEU A 64 -10.44 -12.58 -9.32
CA LEU A 64 -9.71 -11.80 -10.31
C LEU A 64 -8.94 -12.69 -11.29
N GLN A 65 -8.25 -13.71 -10.79
CA GLN A 65 -7.55 -14.68 -11.62
C GLN A 65 -8.50 -15.42 -12.56
N ALA A 66 -9.60 -15.94 -12.02
CA ALA A 66 -10.62 -16.62 -12.81
C ALA A 66 -11.24 -15.70 -13.88
N GLN A 67 -11.42 -14.42 -13.58
CA GLN A 67 -11.90 -13.44 -14.55
C GLN A 67 -10.91 -13.22 -15.70
N LEU A 68 -9.61 -13.08 -15.39
CA LEU A 68 -8.57 -12.91 -16.41
C LEU A 68 -8.42 -14.16 -17.29
N GLU A 69 -8.41 -15.35 -16.68
CA GLU A 69 -8.36 -16.61 -17.41
C GLU A 69 -9.58 -16.80 -18.32
N ALA A 70 -10.79 -16.46 -17.82
CA ALA A 70 -12.00 -16.50 -18.63
C ALA A 70 -11.92 -15.52 -19.81
N GLN A 71 -11.42 -14.31 -19.58
CA GLN A 71 -11.25 -13.29 -20.62
C GLN A 71 -10.28 -13.78 -21.71
N GLU A 72 -9.10 -14.28 -21.32
CA GLU A 72 -8.09 -14.78 -22.25
C GLU A 72 -8.65 -15.96 -23.07
N ARG A 73 -9.34 -16.90 -22.42
CA ARG A 73 -9.97 -18.03 -23.11
C ARG A 73 -11.01 -17.62 -24.14
N VAL A 74 -11.83 -16.61 -23.82
CA VAL A 74 -12.83 -16.09 -24.75
C VAL A 74 -12.15 -15.37 -25.92
N ASP A 75 -11.12 -14.56 -25.66
CA ASP A 75 -10.40 -13.81 -26.69
C ASP A 75 -9.66 -14.72 -27.68
N VAL A 76 -8.95 -15.73 -27.17
CA VAL A 76 -8.25 -16.73 -27.99
C VAL A 76 -9.25 -17.54 -28.82
N TRP A 77 -10.35 -17.98 -28.22
CA TRP A 77 -11.39 -18.70 -28.95
C TRP A 77 -11.99 -17.84 -30.06
N TRP A 78 -12.34 -16.59 -29.75
CA TRP A 78 -13.00 -15.69 -30.69
C TRP A 78 -12.11 -15.33 -31.86
N SER A 79 -10.85 -14.95 -31.59
CA SER A 79 -9.87 -14.62 -32.63
C SER A 79 -9.54 -15.83 -33.53
N SER A 80 -9.43 -17.03 -32.95
CA SER A 80 -9.24 -18.27 -33.72
C SER A 80 -10.46 -18.59 -34.59
N LEU A 81 -11.67 -18.42 -34.05
CA LEU A 81 -12.91 -18.64 -34.78
C LEU A 81 -13.05 -17.67 -35.96
N LEU A 82 -12.77 -16.38 -35.73
CA LEU A 82 -12.79 -15.37 -36.79
C LEU A 82 -11.80 -15.72 -37.90
N ARG A 83 -10.55 -16.04 -37.56
CA ARG A 83 -9.50 -16.38 -38.54
C ARG A 83 -9.82 -17.62 -39.37
N THR A 84 -10.49 -18.61 -38.79
CA THR A 84 -10.72 -19.91 -39.43
C THR A 84 -12.04 -19.99 -40.21
N ARG A 85 -13.08 -19.30 -39.76
CA ARG A 85 -14.42 -19.36 -40.37
C ARG A 85 -14.75 -18.19 -41.28
N PHE A 86 -14.05 -17.06 -41.13
CA PHE A 86 -14.32 -15.84 -41.89
C PHE A 86 -13.05 -15.49 -42.66
N GLU A 87 -12.89 -16.08 -43.86
CA GLU A 87 -11.69 -16.01 -44.71
C GLU A 87 -11.22 -14.58 -45.04
N ASP A 88 -12.11 -13.58 -44.97
CA ASP A 88 -11.78 -12.17 -45.24
C ASP A 88 -11.61 -11.29 -43.98
N GLY A 89 -11.61 -11.88 -42.78
CA GLY A 89 -11.59 -11.10 -41.54
C GLY A 89 -12.80 -10.16 -41.42
N ALA A 90 -13.90 -10.45 -42.11
CA ALA A 90 -15.13 -9.67 -42.05
C ALA A 90 -15.65 -9.67 -40.60
N VAL A 91 -15.47 -8.52 -39.94
CA VAL A 91 -15.72 -8.30 -38.50
C VAL A 91 -17.20 -8.07 -38.20
N ASP A 92 -18.05 -7.99 -39.22
CA ASP A 92 -19.48 -7.72 -39.05
C ASP A 92 -20.27 -9.01 -38.78
N VAL A 93 -19.99 -9.62 -37.63
CA VAL A 93 -20.76 -10.75 -37.12
C VAL A 93 -22.00 -10.20 -36.43
N MET A 94 -23.19 -10.52 -36.95
CA MET A 94 -24.45 -10.21 -36.28
C MET A 94 -24.44 -10.71 -34.84
N TRP A 95 -24.94 -9.88 -33.92
CA TRP A 95 -24.98 -10.17 -32.49
C TRP A 95 -25.64 -11.52 -32.16
N ASP A 96 -26.73 -11.87 -32.84
CA ASP A 96 -27.42 -13.16 -32.65
C ASP A 96 -26.53 -14.36 -33.00
N VAL A 97 -25.69 -14.23 -34.02
CA VAL A 97 -24.76 -15.28 -34.44
C VAL A 97 -23.65 -15.43 -33.39
N PHE A 98 -23.12 -14.31 -32.89
CA PHE A 98 -22.16 -14.32 -31.78
C PHE A 98 -22.75 -15.01 -30.53
N VAL A 99 -23.93 -14.59 -30.07
CA VAL A 99 -24.56 -15.15 -28.85
C VAL A 99 -24.82 -16.65 -29.01
N ARG A 100 -25.27 -17.09 -30.20
CA ARG A 100 -25.51 -18.52 -30.47
C ARG A 100 -24.22 -19.34 -30.39
N LEU A 101 -23.13 -18.85 -30.99
CA LEU A 101 -21.83 -19.53 -30.97
C LEU A 101 -21.20 -19.51 -29.56
N PHE A 102 -21.32 -18.39 -28.86
CA PHE A 102 -20.82 -18.24 -27.49
C PHE A 102 -21.53 -19.20 -26.53
N ARG A 103 -22.86 -19.24 -26.55
CA ARG A 103 -23.64 -20.16 -25.70
C ARG A 103 -23.30 -21.62 -25.99
N ALA A 104 -23.18 -21.99 -27.26
CA ALA A 104 -22.78 -23.35 -27.65
C ALA A 104 -21.40 -23.76 -27.12
N LYS A 105 -20.48 -22.79 -26.91
CA LYS A 105 -19.12 -23.07 -26.45
C LYS A 105 -18.93 -23.00 -24.93
N PHE A 106 -19.70 -22.15 -24.24
CA PHE A 106 -19.42 -21.79 -22.84
C PHE A 106 -20.59 -21.97 -21.86
N VAL A 107 -21.83 -22.18 -22.30
CA VAL A 107 -23.04 -22.18 -21.44
C VAL A 107 -23.83 -23.49 -21.58
N LEU A 108 -23.13 -24.63 -21.58
CA LEU A 108 -23.75 -25.97 -21.70
C LEU A 108 -24.84 -26.20 -20.64
#